data_AF-A0A484YFA2-F1
#
_entry.id   AF-A0A484YFA2-F1
#
_cell.length_a   1.000
_cell.length_b   1.000
_cell.length_c   1.000
_cell.angle_alpha   90.00
_cell.angle_beta   90.00
_cell.angle_gamma   90.00
#
_symmetry.space_group_name_H-M   'P 1'
#
loop_
_entity.id
_entity.type
_entity.pdbx_description
1 polymer ?
#
loop_
_entity_poly.entity_id
_entity_poly.type
_entity_poly.pdbx_seq_one_letter_code
_entity_poly.pdbx_strand_id
1 'polypeptide(L)'
;MLAMVLHGMQGTPYIYQGEEIGMTNPHFTRITDYRDVESLNMFAELRNDGRECRRVIGNPRQQIRDNSRTPMQWSNGDNAGFTAGEPWIGLGDNYQQINVEAALADDSRCFTPTKS
;
A
#
# COMPACT_ATOMS: atom_id res chain seq x y z
N MET A 1 -9.61 11.69 -9.98
CA MET A 1 -10.98 12.14 -9.62
C MET A 1 -11.14 12.30 -8.09
N LEU A 2 -10.66 11.38 -7.25
CA LEU A 2 -10.78 11.47 -5.78
C LEU A 2 -10.02 12.67 -5.17
N ALA A 3 -8.77 12.91 -5.61
CA ALA A 3 -7.97 14.04 -5.14
C ALA A 3 -8.65 15.40 -5.35
N MET A 4 -9.34 15.60 -6.48
CA MET A 4 -10.06 16.85 -6.79
C MET A 4 -11.25 17.09 -5.86
N VAL A 5 -11.95 16.03 -5.42
CA VAL A 5 -13.10 16.17 -4.52
C VAL A 5 -12.63 16.52 -3.11
N LEU A 6 -11.55 15.90 -2.62
CA LEU A 6 -11.04 16.15 -1.26
C LEU A 6 -10.31 17.49 -1.13
N HIS A 7 -9.56 17.91 -2.15
CA HIS A 7 -8.81 19.18 -2.14
C HIS A 7 -9.66 20.39 -2.59
N GLY A 8 -10.82 20.16 -3.21
CA GLY A 8 -11.74 21.21 -3.66
C GLY A 8 -12.73 21.70 -2.59
N MET A 9 -12.82 21.02 -1.45
CA MET A 9 -13.66 21.43 -0.32
C MET A 9 -12.92 22.41 0.59
N GLN A 10 -13.65 23.30 1.28
CA GLN A 10 -13.05 24.23 2.23
C GLN A 10 -12.50 23.44 3.44
N GLY A 11 -11.18 23.41 3.58
CA GLY A 11 -10.49 22.69 4.63
C GLY A 11 -8.98 22.71 4.45
N THR A 12 -8.26 22.01 5.33
CA THR A 12 -6.83 21.74 5.15
C THR A 12 -6.68 20.32 4.59
N PRO A 13 -6.25 20.15 3.34
CA PRO A 13 -6.07 18.83 2.76
C PRO A 13 -4.88 18.10 3.38
N TYR A 14 -5.00 16.80 3.53
CA TYR A 14 -3.92 15.89 3.94
C TYR A 14 -3.75 14.85 2.84
N ILE A 15 -2.50 14.56 2.49
CA ILE A 15 -2.12 13.51 1.53
C ILE A 15 -1.33 12.46 2.30
N TYR A 16 -1.71 11.19 2.18
CA TYR A 16 -0.94 10.10 2.76
C TYR A 16 0.16 9.63 1.80
N GLN A 17 1.29 9.17 2.35
CA GLN A 17 2.42 8.68 1.53
C GLN A 17 1.96 7.59 0.54
N GLY A 18 2.24 7.79 -0.74
CA GLY A 18 1.84 6.88 -1.81
C GLY A 18 0.49 7.19 -2.45
N GLU A 19 -0.34 8.03 -1.83
CA GLU A 19 -1.60 8.49 -2.42
C GLU A 19 -1.34 9.35 -3.66
N GLU A 20 -0.28 10.15 -3.63
CA GLU A 20 0.11 11.02 -4.73
C GLU A 20 0.51 10.24 -5.98
N ILE A 21 1.06 9.03 -5.86
CA ILE A 21 1.38 8.16 -7.00
C ILE A 21 0.32 7.09 -7.26
N GLY A 22 -0.78 7.08 -6.48
CA GLY A 22 -1.86 6.11 -6.61
C GLY A 22 -1.47 4.68 -6.22
N MET A 23 -0.67 4.51 -5.15
CA MET A 23 -0.35 3.18 -4.61
C MET A 23 -1.63 2.40 -4.31
N THR A 24 -1.64 1.12 -4.69
CA THR A 24 -2.75 0.20 -4.42
C THR A 24 -2.39 -0.78 -3.32
N ASN A 25 -3.37 -1.56 -2.88
CA ASN A 25 -3.13 -2.64 -1.93
C ASN A 25 -2.06 -3.63 -2.48
N PRO A 26 -1.17 -4.17 -1.63
CA PRO A 26 -0.04 -4.99 -2.06
C PRO A 26 -0.37 -6.41 -2.52
N HIS A 27 -1.65 -6.81 -2.45
CA HIS A 27 -2.12 -8.15 -2.86
C HIS A 27 -1.34 -9.33 -2.24
N PHE A 28 -0.91 -9.22 -0.98
CA PHE A 28 -0.27 -10.34 -0.28
C PHE A 28 -1.17 -11.57 -0.23
N THR A 29 -0.60 -12.74 -0.56
CA THR A 29 -1.34 -14.00 -0.67
C THR A 29 -1.15 -14.90 0.55
N ARG A 30 -0.18 -14.61 1.41
CA ARG A 30 0.15 -15.39 2.59
C ARG A 30 0.02 -14.56 3.85
N ILE A 31 -0.46 -15.17 4.93
CA ILE A 31 -0.56 -14.51 6.24
C ILE A 31 0.83 -14.10 6.77
N THR A 32 1.87 -14.83 6.40
CA THR A 32 3.28 -14.57 6.80
C THR A 32 3.84 -13.27 6.27
N ASP A 33 3.17 -12.66 5.29
CA ASP A 33 3.62 -11.43 4.66
C ASP A 33 3.07 -10.21 5.40
N TYR A 34 2.04 -10.40 6.23
CA TYR A 34 1.49 -9.40 7.13
C TYR A 34 2.31 -9.31 8.43
N ARG A 35 2.26 -8.14 9.05
CA ARG A 35 2.97 -7.80 10.30
C ARG A 35 2.03 -7.29 11.38
N ASP A 36 0.81 -6.92 11.03
CA ASP A 36 -0.22 -6.44 11.93
C ASP A 36 -0.66 -7.53 12.91
N VAL A 37 -0.42 -7.27 14.20
CA VAL A 37 -0.71 -8.20 15.30
C VAL A 37 -2.19 -8.58 15.36
N GLU A 38 -3.09 -7.63 15.11
CA GLU A 38 -4.54 -7.86 15.10
C GLU A 38 -4.94 -8.83 13.99
N SER A 39 -4.41 -8.62 12.78
CA SER A 39 -4.62 -9.51 11.63
C SER A 39 -4.07 -10.91 11.88
N LEU A 40 -2.89 -11.02 12.51
CA LEU A 40 -2.29 -12.31 12.90
C LEU A 40 -3.11 -13.03 13.97
N ASN A 41 -3.62 -12.31 14.98
CA ASN A 41 -4.45 -12.86 16.04
C ASN A 41 -5.80 -13.33 15.51
N MET A 42 -6.48 -12.49 14.71
CA MET A 42 -7.73 -12.86 14.04
C MET A 42 -7.55 -14.12 13.19
N PHE A 43 -6.42 -14.24 12.48
CA PHE A 43 -6.11 -15.44 11.71
C PHE A 43 -5.90 -16.67 12.60
N ALA A 44 -5.19 -16.53 13.73
CA ALA A 44 -4.98 -17.62 14.68
C ALA A 44 -6.29 -18.12 15.29
N GLU A 45 -7.19 -17.21 15.67
CA GLU A 45 -8.54 -17.53 16.16
C GLU A 45 -9.36 -18.28 15.11
N LEU A 46 -9.41 -17.78 13.88
CA LEU A 46 -10.16 -18.41 12.79
C LEU A 46 -9.62 -19.79 12.40
N ARG A 47 -8.30 -19.99 12.52
CA ARG A 47 -7.67 -21.31 12.30
C ARG A 47 -8.08 -22.29 13.40
N ASN A 48 -8.16 -21.85 14.65
CA ASN A 48 -8.61 -22.68 15.77
C ASN A 48 -10.09 -23.09 15.62
N ASP A 49 -10.91 -22.23 15.01
CA ASP A 49 -12.31 -22.51 14.67
C ASP A 49 -12.49 -23.44 13.45
N GLY A 50 -11.40 -23.97 12.87
CA GLY A 50 -11.44 -24.90 11.74
C GLY A 50 -11.83 -24.24 10.41
N ARG A 51 -11.78 -22.91 10.31
CA ARG A 51 -12.11 -22.17 9.08
C ARG A 51 -10.93 -22.21 8.11
N GLU A 52 -11.22 -22.35 6.81
CA GLU A 52 -10.17 -22.30 5.78
C GLU A 52 -9.49 -20.92 5.71
N CYS A 53 -8.18 -20.92 5.91
CA CYS A 53 -7.30 -19.74 5.90
C CYS A 53 -7.41 -18.91 4.60
N ARG A 54 -7.60 -19.57 3.45
CA ARG A 54 -7.69 -18.93 2.14
C ARG A 54 -8.92 -18.03 1.98
N ARG A 55 -10.01 -18.35 2.69
CA ARG A 55 -11.25 -17.55 2.69
C ARG A 55 -11.13 -16.24 3.48
N VAL A 56 -10.12 -16.16 4.35
CA VAL A 56 -9.86 -15.03 5.23
C VAL A 56 -9.00 -13.99 4.49
N ILE A 57 -7.83 -14.42 3.99
CA ILE A 57 -6.88 -13.55 3.27
C ILE A 57 -7.46 -13.06 1.93
N GLY A 58 -8.26 -13.89 1.25
CA GLY A 58 -8.90 -13.52 -0.02
C GLY A 58 -10.15 -12.65 0.11
N ASN A 59 -10.53 -12.22 1.32
CA ASN A 59 -11.69 -11.38 1.51
C ASN A 59 -11.33 -9.90 1.31
N PRO A 60 -11.76 -9.24 0.21
CA PRO A 60 -11.47 -7.83 -0.05
C PRO A 60 -12.07 -6.87 0.99
N ARG A 61 -12.94 -7.36 1.90
CA ARG A 61 -13.47 -6.58 3.02
C ARG A 61 -12.59 -6.58 4.26
N GLN A 62 -11.55 -7.42 4.32
CA GLN A 62 -10.59 -7.35 5.41
C GLN A 62 -9.67 -6.14 5.19
N GLN A 63 -10.04 -5.04 5.85
CA GLN A 63 -9.26 -3.82 5.95
C GLN A 63 -8.04 -4.10 6.84
N ILE A 64 -7.04 -4.75 6.26
CA ILE A 64 -5.78 -4.99 6.96
C ILE A 64 -4.98 -3.69 6.90
N ARG A 65 -4.63 -3.16 8.08
CA ARG A 65 -3.93 -1.88 8.23
C ARG A 65 -2.59 -1.84 7.50
N ASP A 66 -1.97 -2.99 7.31
CA ASP A 66 -0.71 -3.10 6.60
C ASP A 66 -0.81 -2.77 5.10
N ASN A 67 -2.01 -2.75 4.52
CA ASN A 67 -2.19 -2.43 3.11
C ASN A 67 -1.69 -1.02 2.76
N SER A 68 -1.77 -0.06 3.69
CA SER A 68 -1.23 1.30 3.52
C SER A 68 0.16 1.48 4.15
N ARG A 69 0.75 0.46 4.78
CA ARG A 69 2.05 0.54 5.46
C ARG A 69 3.19 -0.07 4.65
N THR A 70 2.90 -0.47 3.42
CA THR A 70 3.91 -0.98 2.50
C THR A 70 4.97 0.09 2.25
N PRO A 71 6.21 -0.30 1.95
CA PRO A 71 7.28 0.66 1.73
C PRO A 71 6.94 1.58 0.55
N MET A 72 7.31 2.86 0.69
CA MET A 72 7.11 3.85 -0.36
C MET A 72 7.87 3.46 -1.64
N GLN A 73 7.20 3.59 -2.79
CA GLN A 73 7.72 3.12 -4.08
C GLN A 73 8.44 4.28 -4.80
N TRP A 74 9.74 4.45 -4.55
CA TRP A 74 10.54 5.55 -5.11
C TRP A 74 10.99 5.30 -6.56
N SER A 75 11.40 4.08 -6.88
CA SER A 75 11.95 3.70 -8.19
C SER A 75 11.54 2.28 -8.59
N ASN A 76 11.91 1.86 -9.79
CA ASN A 76 11.76 0.47 -10.26
C ASN A 76 12.90 -0.47 -9.84
N GLY A 77 13.89 0.04 -9.10
CA GLY A 77 15.05 -0.72 -8.63
C GLY A 77 14.76 -1.60 -7.40
N ASP A 78 15.81 -2.18 -6.84
CA ASP A 78 15.71 -3.05 -5.66
C ASP A 78 14.96 -2.37 -4.51
N ASN A 79 14.04 -3.13 -3.89
CA ASN A 79 13.15 -2.64 -2.84
C ASN A 79 12.37 -1.36 -3.17
N ALA A 80 12.07 -1.13 -4.45
CA ALA A 80 11.49 0.11 -4.95
C ALA A 80 12.29 1.37 -4.57
N GLY A 81 13.60 1.24 -4.29
CA GLY A 81 14.46 2.32 -3.79
C GLY A 81 14.20 2.71 -2.32
N PHE A 82 13.40 1.96 -1.57
CA PHE A 82 13.10 2.25 -0.15
C PHE A 82 14.27 1.96 0.78
N THR A 83 15.00 0.87 0.55
CA THR A 83 16.12 0.45 1.39
C THR A 83 17.11 -0.40 0.60
N ALA A 84 18.39 -0.33 0.98
CA ALA A 84 19.42 -1.24 0.46
C ALA A 84 19.43 -2.61 1.17
N GLY A 85 18.72 -2.73 2.31
CA GLY A 85 18.61 -3.96 3.10
C GLY A 85 17.32 -4.75 2.83
N GLU A 86 16.85 -5.52 3.81
CA GLU A 86 15.54 -6.19 3.73
C GLU A 86 14.46 -5.29 4.34
N PRO A 87 13.37 -4.97 3.60
CA PRO A 87 12.27 -4.20 4.16
C PRO A 87 11.51 -5.02 5.20
N TRP A 88 11.03 -4.36 6.25
CA TRP A 88 10.34 -5.01 7.38
C TRP A 88 9.01 -5.67 6.99
N ILE A 89 8.40 -5.20 5.89
CA ILE A 89 7.20 -5.74 5.26
C ILE A 89 7.40 -5.80 3.75
N GLY A 90 6.71 -6.73 3.09
CA GLY A 90 6.81 -6.91 1.64
C GLY A 90 6.43 -5.66 0.85
N LEU A 91 6.87 -5.63 -0.41
CA LEU A 91 6.54 -4.56 -1.36
C LEU A 91 5.22 -4.88 -2.05
N GLY A 92 4.53 -3.84 -2.55
CA GLY A 92 3.44 -4.04 -3.50
C GLY A 92 3.95 -4.69 -4.78
N ASP A 93 3.19 -5.59 -5.38
CA ASP A 93 3.54 -6.29 -6.63
C ASP A 93 3.74 -5.35 -7.83
N ASN A 94 3.22 -4.13 -7.74
CA ASN A 94 3.20 -3.14 -8.82
C ASN A 94 4.27 -2.05 -8.75
N TYR A 95 5.24 -2.14 -7.82
CA TYR A 95 6.25 -1.08 -7.62
C TYR A 95 7.08 -0.77 -8.87
N GLN A 96 7.26 -1.73 -9.77
CA GLN A 96 7.99 -1.53 -11.02
C GLN A 96 7.25 -0.59 -11.99
N GLN A 97 5.91 -0.51 -11.89
CA GLN A 97 5.06 0.31 -12.76
C GLN A 97 4.59 1.59 -12.05
N ILE A 98 4.28 1.51 -10.76
CA ILE A 98 3.82 2.62 -9.93
C ILE A 98 4.97 3.02 -9.01
N ASN A 99 5.71 4.06 -9.36
CA ASN A 99 6.76 4.62 -8.51
C ASN A 99 6.95 6.10 -8.80
N VAL A 100 7.62 6.80 -7.89
CA VAL A 100 7.87 8.24 -7.98
C VAL A 100 8.68 8.60 -9.23
N GLU A 101 9.71 7.82 -9.58
CA GLU A 101 10.50 8.03 -10.80
C GLU A 101 9.62 8.02 -12.07
N ALA A 102 8.75 7.03 -12.20
CA ALA A 102 7.83 6.89 -13.33
C ALA A 102 6.68 7.92 -13.30
N ALA A 103 6.32 8.44 -12.12
CA ALA A 103 5.32 9.51 -11.98
C ALA A 103 5.92 10.89 -12.31
N LEU A 104 7.19 11.12 -11.99
CA LEU A 104 7.91 12.36 -12.33
C LEU A 104 8.27 12.45 -13.83
N ALA A 105 8.50 11.30 -14.47
CA ALA A 105 8.81 11.24 -15.91
C ALA A 105 7.58 11.42 -16.81
N ASP A 106 6.37 11.31 -16.24
CA ASP A 106 5.11 11.36 -16.98
C ASP A 106 4.27 12.57 -16.55
N ASP A 107 4.32 13.64 -17.34
CA ASP A 107 3.58 14.91 -17.13
C ASP A 107 2.05 14.72 -17.05
N SER A 108 1.52 13.56 -17.45
CA SER A 108 0.08 13.24 -17.46
C SER A 108 -0.40 12.44 -16.25
N ARG A 109 0.52 11.90 -15.44
CA ARG A 109 0.16 11.16 -14.24
C ARG A 109 -0.21 12.11 -13.11
N CYS A 110 -1.12 11.64 -12.26
CA CYS A 110 -1.42 12.29 -10.99
C CYS A 110 -0.10 12.35 -10.21
N PHE A 111 0.61 13.46 -10.31
CA PHE A 111 1.71 13.82 -9.45
C PHE A 111 1.49 15.28 -9.15
N THR A 112 1.07 15.59 -7.93
CA THR A 112 0.97 16.97 -7.46
C THR A 112 2.28 17.31 -6.74
N PRO A 113 3.24 17.99 -7.39
CA PRO A 113 4.42 18.47 -6.69
C PRO A 113 3.98 19.48 -5.64
N THR A 114 4.07 19.12 -4.36
CA THR A 114 3.96 20.04 -3.23
C THR A 114 5.25 20.84 -3.10
N LYS A 115 5.54 21.68 -4.10
CA LYS A 115 6.48 22.79 -3.92
C LYS A 115 5.72 23.99 -3.39
N SER A 116 5.88 24.26 -2.09
CA SER A 116 5.63 25.58 -1.49
C SER A 116 6.69 26.58 -1.96
#